data_AF-A0A1A3HV71-F1
#
_entry.id   AF-A0A1A3HV71-F1
#
_cell.length_a   1.000
_cell.length_b   1.000
_cell.length_c   1.000
_cell.angle_alpha   90.00
_cell.angle_beta   90.00
_cell.angle_gamma   90.00
#
_symmetry.space_group_name_H-M   'P 1'
#
loop_
_entity.id
_entity.type
_entity.pdbx_description
1 polymer ?
#
loop_
_entity_poly.entity_id
_entity_poly.type
_entity_poly.pdbx_seq_one_letter_code
_entity_poly.pdbx_strand_id
1 'polypeptide(L)'
;MATASGRELDAALVDLGWREMLDEIPETAIPLVFGLLGETGAQAPIVNDVVLRCAGRAPGGTVALPYAGGSWVRWERTDQTGQALDGLPIRRVPAGEPVPLAAGRRALGWWLLGTSRAMLNLARQHALDRVQFGRPIASFQAIRHRLAETLVAIEGAEATLQSAQETEDLACLLAKAAAGHAALTAARHCQQVLAGIGFTAEHALHHHVKRALVLDGLLGNTRELTREAGKTLRDNGFAPRLVQL
;
A
#
# COMPACT_ATOMS: atom_id res chain seq x y z
N MET A 1 22.95 3.84 -3.05
CA MET A 1 22.72 4.33 -1.68
C MET A 1 21.91 3.29 -0.96
N ALA A 2 22.36 2.79 0.19
CA ALA A 2 21.52 1.94 1.02
C ALA A 2 20.35 2.80 1.48
N THR A 3 19.14 2.49 1.03
CA THR A 3 17.93 3.14 1.51
C THR A 3 17.69 2.66 2.94
N ALA A 4 17.85 3.56 3.92
CA ALA A 4 17.51 3.28 5.31
C ALA A 4 16.12 2.64 5.39
N SER A 5 15.96 1.65 6.27
CA SER A 5 14.70 0.90 6.44
C SER A 5 14.59 0.36 7.86
N GLY A 6 13.38 -0.04 8.24
CA GLY A 6 13.08 -0.52 9.57
C GLY A 6 13.27 0.56 10.62
N ARG A 7 14.00 0.22 11.68
CA ARG A 7 14.21 1.12 12.82
C ARG A 7 15.02 2.36 12.46
N GLU A 8 15.99 2.24 11.54
CA GLU A 8 16.80 3.38 11.10
C GLU A 8 15.94 4.45 10.42
N LEU A 9 15.07 4.03 9.49
CA LEU A 9 14.16 4.94 8.82
C LEU A 9 13.10 5.49 9.77
N ASP A 10 12.59 4.67 10.69
CA ASP A 10 11.65 5.10 11.73
C ASP A 10 12.25 6.23 12.59
N ALA A 11 13.50 6.09 13.04
CA ALA A 11 14.21 7.13 13.77
C ALA A 11 14.43 8.38 12.92
N ALA A 12 14.90 8.22 11.68
CA ALA A 12 15.11 9.35 10.76
C ALA A 12 13.82 10.13 10.47
N LEU A 13 12.68 9.44 10.31
CA LEU A 13 11.39 10.08 10.12
C LEU A 13 10.97 10.88 11.37
N VAL A 14 11.19 10.33 12.57
CA VAL A 14 10.95 11.06 13.82
C VAL A 14 11.82 12.32 13.90
N ASP A 15 13.11 12.23 13.57
CA ASP A 15 14.01 13.39 13.55
C ASP A 15 13.62 14.44 12.50
N LEU A 16 12.98 14.01 11.40
CA LEU A 16 12.41 14.88 10.36
C LEU A 16 11.04 15.46 10.73
N GLY A 17 10.56 15.24 11.96
CA GLY A 17 9.29 15.79 12.44
C GLY A 17 8.05 15.03 11.98
N TRP A 18 8.16 13.72 11.71
CA TRP A 18 7.04 12.90 11.24
C TRP A 18 5.79 13.00 12.12
N ARG A 19 5.97 13.03 13.45
CA ARG A 19 4.86 13.02 14.40
C ARG A 19 4.13 14.35 14.41
N GLU A 20 4.90 15.44 14.40
CA GLU A 20 4.41 16.81 14.30
C GLU A 20 3.65 17.01 12.99
N MET A 21 4.21 16.56 11.86
CA MET A 21 3.54 16.61 10.57
C MET A 21 2.26 15.77 10.53
N LEU A 22 2.26 14.60 11.17
CA LEU A 22 1.08 13.74 11.25
C LEU A 22 -0.04 14.37 12.09
N ASP A 23 0.29 15.15 13.11
CA ASP A 23 -0.68 15.86 13.93
C ASP A 23 -1.18 17.15 13.27
N GLU A 24 -0.30 17.93 12.65
CA GLU A 24 -0.63 19.25 12.09
C GLU A 24 -1.18 19.20 10.66
N ILE A 25 -0.62 18.35 9.80
CA ILE A 25 -0.91 18.30 8.35
C ILE A 25 -1.04 16.86 7.81
N PRO A 26 -1.88 15.99 8.42
CA PRO A 26 -2.00 14.58 8.04
C PRO A 26 -2.36 14.37 6.56
N GLU A 27 -3.21 15.26 6.03
CA GLU A 27 -3.66 15.27 4.64
C GLU A 27 -2.53 15.41 3.62
N THR A 28 -1.39 15.99 4.03
CA THR A 28 -0.18 16.12 3.20
C THR A 28 0.88 15.10 3.59
N ALA A 29 1.09 14.91 4.91
CA ALA A 29 2.13 14.03 5.43
C ALA A 29 1.90 12.56 5.04
N ILE A 30 0.65 12.07 5.14
CA ILE A 30 0.32 10.68 4.84
C ILE A 30 0.56 10.35 3.36
N PRO A 31 0.00 11.07 2.37
CA PRO A 31 0.26 10.78 0.96
C PRO A 31 1.75 10.81 0.61
N LEU A 32 2.46 11.83 1.12
CA LEU A 32 3.88 12.03 0.82
C LEU A 32 4.74 10.88 1.35
N VAL A 33 4.67 10.61 2.66
CA VAL A 33 5.57 9.64 3.30
C VAL A 33 5.22 8.22 2.88
N PHE A 34 3.93 7.84 2.90
CA PHE A 34 3.54 6.48 2.52
C PHE A 34 3.72 6.24 1.02
N GLY A 35 3.46 7.22 0.17
CA GLY A 35 3.77 7.14 -1.26
C GLY A 35 5.26 6.85 -1.50
N LEU A 36 6.15 7.62 -0.86
CA LEU A 36 7.60 7.44 -0.97
C LEU A 36 8.08 6.09 -0.42
N LEU A 37 7.51 5.59 0.69
CA LEU A 37 7.80 4.24 1.19
C LEU A 37 7.48 3.16 0.14
N GLY A 38 6.39 3.35 -0.61
CA GLY A 38 6.03 2.45 -1.70
C GLY A 38 6.97 2.53 -2.89
N GLU A 39 7.26 3.75 -3.35
CA GLU A 39 8.08 4.00 -4.53
C GLU A 39 9.53 3.52 -4.33
N THR A 40 10.08 3.72 -3.13
CA THR A 40 11.45 3.34 -2.78
C THR A 40 11.59 1.88 -2.34
N GLY A 41 10.48 1.22 -1.99
CA GLY A 41 10.49 -0.10 -1.35
C GLY A 41 10.94 -0.10 0.12
N ALA A 42 11.28 1.07 0.66
CA ALA A 42 11.66 1.23 2.06
C ALA A 42 10.49 0.83 2.99
N GLN A 43 10.81 0.61 4.26
CA GLN A 43 9.79 0.21 5.23
C GLN A 43 10.03 0.85 6.58
N ALA A 44 8.94 1.25 7.23
CA ALA A 44 8.94 1.67 8.61
C ALA A 44 7.57 1.32 9.23
N PRO A 45 7.51 0.98 10.52
CA PRO A 45 6.27 0.62 11.23
C PRO A 45 5.39 1.85 11.55
N ILE A 46 5.46 2.93 10.77
CA ILE A 46 4.81 4.22 11.03
C ILE A 46 3.29 4.19 10.85
N VAL A 47 2.73 3.14 10.24
CA VAL A 47 1.28 2.89 10.26
C VAL A 47 0.75 2.75 11.69
N ASN A 48 1.60 2.30 12.63
CA ASN A 48 1.26 2.31 14.05
C ASN A 48 0.98 3.74 14.54
N ASP A 49 1.79 4.73 14.15
CA ASP A 49 1.58 6.11 14.60
C ASP A 49 0.26 6.69 14.07
N VAL A 50 -0.06 6.42 12.81
CA VAL A 50 -1.34 6.82 12.19
C VAL A 50 -2.52 6.27 13.00
N VAL A 51 -2.51 4.97 13.31
CA VAL A 51 -3.60 4.32 14.04
C VAL A 51 -3.64 4.76 15.51
N LEU A 52 -2.48 4.90 16.17
CA LEU A 52 -2.39 5.35 17.56
C LEU A 52 -2.91 6.78 17.71
N ARG A 53 -2.58 7.70 16.79
CA ARG A 53 -3.08 9.08 16.78
C ARG A 53 -4.60 9.11 16.72
N CYS A 54 -5.21 8.40 15.76
CA CYS A 54 -6.67 8.35 15.65
C CYS A 54 -7.34 7.69 16.85
N ALA A 55 -6.65 6.75 17.51
CA ALA A 55 -7.11 6.12 18.74
C ALA A 55 -6.91 6.99 20.00
N GLY A 56 -6.34 8.19 19.89
CA GLY A 56 -6.01 9.06 21.04
C GLY A 56 -4.93 8.49 21.95
N ARG A 57 -4.02 7.67 21.41
CA ARG A 57 -2.95 6.99 22.14
C ARG A 57 -1.60 7.66 21.85
N ALA A 58 -0.67 7.54 22.80
CA ALA A 58 0.67 8.11 22.64
C ALA A 58 1.40 7.54 21.41
N PRO A 59 2.15 8.38 20.67
CA PRO A 59 2.89 7.96 19.48
C PRO A 59 4.11 7.08 19.85
N GLY A 60 4.72 6.45 18.84
CA GLY A 60 5.93 5.64 19.02
C GLY A 60 5.68 4.23 19.60
N GLY A 61 4.43 3.90 19.92
CA GLY A 61 4.02 2.55 20.33
C GLY A 61 3.87 1.59 19.15
N THR A 62 3.43 0.38 19.49
CA THR A 62 2.97 -0.65 18.53
C THR A 62 1.55 -1.03 18.88
N VAL A 63 0.71 -1.28 17.88
CA VAL A 63 -0.69 -1.69 18.08
C VAL A 63 -0.97 -3.00 17.35
N ALA A 64 -1.91 -3.80 17.87
CA ALA A 64 -2.42 -4.95 17.15
C ALA A 64 -3.35 -4.47 16.03
N LEU A 65 -3.07 -4.87 14.80
CA LEU A 65 -3.77 -4.46 13.60
C LEU A 65 -4.52 -5.65 13.01
N PRO A 66 -5.78 -5.46 12.56
CA PRO A 66 -6.49 -6.51 11.84
C PRO A 66 -5.78 -6.83 10.53
N TYR A 67 -5.77 -8.10 10.19
CA TYR A 67 -5.20 -8.64 8.96
C TYR A 67 -6.22 -9.55 8.28
N ALA A 68 -6.12 -9.62 6.96
CA ALA A 68 -6.98 -10.45 6.13
C ALA A 68 -7.14 -11.89 6.66
N GLY A 69 -8.32 -12.46 6.45
CA GLY A 69 -8.69 -13.77 7.01
C GLY A 69 -9.05 -13.74 8.50
N GLY A 70 -9.39 -12.58 9.06
CA GLY A 70 -9.83 -12.45 10.45
C GLY A 70 -8.72 -12.64 11.50
N SER A 71 -7.46 -12.54 11.08
CA SER A 71 -6.31 -12.66 11.97
C SER A 71 -5.86 -11.29 12.47
N TRP A 72 -5.03 -11.27 13.50
CA TRP A 72 -4.41 -10.05 14.01
C TRP A 72 -2.90 -10.14 13.89
N VAL A 73 -2.28 -9.01 13.60
CA VAL A 73 -0.83 -8.88 13.50
C VAL A 73 -0.34 -7.68 14.30
N ARG A 74 0.94 -7.68 14.65
CA ARG A 74 1.62 -6.52 15.22
C ARG A 74 2.86 -6.24 14.40
N TRP A 75 2.99 -5.01 13.93
CA TRP A 75 4.20 -4.55 13.28
C TRP A 75 5.13 -3.95 14.33
N GLU A 76 6.19 -4.67 14.66
CA GLU A 76 7.13 -4.31 15.71
C GLU A 76 8.12 -3.23 15.25
N ARG A 77 8.54 -2.38 16.19
CA ARG A 77 9.63 -1.40 16.03
C ARG A 77 10.99 -2.04 16.35
N THR A 78 11.27 -3.17 15.69
CA THR A 78 12.49 -3.97 15.91
C THR A 78 13.06 -4.43 14.58
N ASP A 79 14.37 -4.65 14.55
CA ASP A 79 15.06 -5.21 13.39
C ASP A 79 15.06 -6.76 13.43
N GLN A 80 14.49 -7.37 14.47
CA GLN A 80 14.39 -8.82 14.60
C GLN A 80 13.30 -9.40 13.68
N THR A 81 13.70 -10.23 12.70
CA THR A 81 12.82 -10.79 11.65
C THR A 81 12.42 -12.25 11.85
N GLY A 82 12.69 -12.85 13.02
CA GLY A 82 12.53 -14.30 13.26
C GLY A 82 11.13 -14.89 13.01
N GLN A 83 10.09 -14.06 12.89
CA GLN A 83 8.73 -14.42 12.45
C GLN A 83 8.12 -13.32 11.56
N ALA A 84 8.89 -12.85 10.57
CA ALA A 84 8.53 -11.76 9.68
C ALA A 84 7.64 -12.20 8.49
N LEU A 85 6.64 -11.39 8.13
CA LEU A 85 5.93 -11.48 6.84
C LEU A 85 6.72 -10.71 5.78
N ASP A 86 7.29 -11.40 4.79
CA ASP A 86 8.11 -10.80 3.73
C ASP A 86 9.32 -9.98 4.26
N GLY A 87 9.95 -10.45 5.33
CA GLY A 87 11.06 -9.71 5.95
C GLY A 87 10.65 -8.44 6.71
N LEU A 88 9.36 -8.07 6.71
CA LEU A 88 8.83 -7.05 7.61
C LEU A 88 8.66 -7.63 9.01
N PRO A 89 9.00 -6.91 10.08
CA PRO A 89 8.87 -7.36 11.48
C PRO A 89 7.39 -7.38 11.93
N ILE A 90 6.53 -8.05 11.16
CA ILE A 90 5.10 -8.23 11.40
C ILE A 90 4.89 -9.65 11.92
N ARG A 91 4.45 -9.75 13.17
CA ARG A 91 4.15 -11.02 13.85
C ARG A 91 2.65 -11.21 14.01
N ARG A 92 2.16 -12.44 13.90
CA ARG A 92 0.77 -12.76 14.26
C ARG A 92 0.58 -12.63 15.77
N VAL A 93 -0.57 -12.15 16.19
CA VAL A 93 -0.99 -12.08 17.59
C VAL A 93 -2.39 -12.68 17.75
N PRO A 94 -2.74 -13.22 18.93
CA PRO A 94 -4.03 -13.91 19.12
C PRO A 94 -5.25 -13.00 18.90
N ALA A 95 -5.16 -11.74 19.34
CA ALA A 95 -6.22 -10.75 19.24
C ALA A 95 -5.64 -9.32 19.38
N GLY A 96 -6.47 -8.33 19.08
CA GLY A 96 -6.22 -6.91 19.32
C GLY A 96 -7.48 -6.19 19.80
N GLU A 97 -7.29 -4.97 20.30
CA GLU A 97 -8.40 -4.09 20.64
C GLU A 97 -8.92 -3.39 19.37
N PRO A 98 -10.23 -3.11 19.27
CA PRO A 98 -10.77 -2.27 18.20
C PRO A 98 -10.09 -0.89 18.18
N VAL A 99 -9.67 -0.45 17.00
CA VAL A 99 -9.04 0.84 16.76
C VAL A 99 -9.64 1.49 15.50
N PRO A 100 -9.67 2.83 15.40
CA PRO A 100 -10.10 3.50 14.18
C PRO A 100 -9.22 3.09 12.99
N LEU A 101 -9.85 2.73 11.87
CA LEU A 101 -9.15 2.15 10.71
C LEU A 101 -9.06 3.09 9.52
N ALA A 102 -9.87 4.15 9.44
CA ALA A 102 -9.95 5.02 8.26
C ALA A 102 -8.60 5.60 7.84
N ALA A 103 -7.93 6.35 8.73
CA ALA A 103 -6.62 6.94 8.44
C ALA A 103 -5.55 5.88 8.11
N GLY A 104 -5.54 4.76 8.85
CA GLY A 104 -4.62 3.65 8.58
C GLY A 104 -4.83 3.01 7.21
N ARG A 105 -6.09 2.80 6.81
CA ARG A 105 -6.48 2.28 5.48
C ARG A 105 -6.05 3.26 4.39
N ARG A 106 -6.27 4.55 4.57
CA ARG A 106 -5.82 5.59 3.63
C ARG A 106 -4.30 5.62 3.49
N ALA A 107 -3.57 5.57 4.60
CA ALA A 107 -2.10 5.52 4.60
C ALA A 107 -1.56 4.29 3.87
N LEU A 108 -2.10 3.10 4.14
CA LEU A 108 -1.73 1.89 3.40
C LEU A 108 -2.13 1.95 1.92
N GLY A 109 -3.21 2.66 1.58
CA GLY A 109 -3.59 2.92 0.20
C GLY A 109 -2.51 3.68 -0.56
N TRP A 110 -2.01 4.78 0.01
CA TRP A 110 -0.90 5.54 -0.57
C TRP A 110 0.37 4.71 -0.70
N TRP A 111 0.67 3.85 0.28
CA TRP A 111 1.80 2.91 0.19
C TRP A 111 1.64 1.92 -0.96
N LEU A 112 0.44 1.35 -1.12
CA LEU A 112 0.14 0.46 -2.23
C LEU A 112 0.26 1.16 -3.58
N LEU A 113 -0.13 2.44 -3.70
CA LEU A 113 0.06 3.23 -4.92
C LEU A 113 1.53 3.44 -5.26
N GLY A 114 2.35 3.86 -4.29
CA GLY A 114 3.78 4.01 -4.51
C GLY A 114 4.44 2.71 -4.94
N THR A 115 4.05 1.60 -4.30
CA THR A 115 4.52 0.25 -4.67
C THR A 115 4.10 -0.11 -6.10
N SER A 116 2.87 0.24 -6.49
CA SER A 116 2.35 0.01 -7.85
C SER A 116 3.09 0.81 -8.91
N ARG A 117 3.39 2.09 -8.63
CA ARG A 117 4.19 2.96 -9.49
C ARG A 117 5.61 2.44 -9.66
N ALA A 118 6.24 1.93 -8.60
CA ALA A 118 7.55 1.29 -8.69
C ALA A 118 7.53 0.06 -9.63
N MET A 119 6.54 -0.83 -9.47
CA MET A 119 6.38 -1.98 -10.37
C MET A 119 6.17 -1.55 -11.83
N LEU A 120 5.31 -0.55 -12.06
CA LEU A 120 5.05 -0.01 -13.39
C LEU A 120 6.32 0.59 -14.01
N ASN A 121 7.11 1.34 -13.24
CA ASN A 121 8.36 1.92 -13.70
C ASN A 121 9.39 0.85 -14.09
N LEU A 122 9.55 -0.20 -13.29
CA LEU A 122 10.43 -1.33 -13.61
C LEU A 122 10.00 -2.02 -14.91
N ALA A 123 8.71 -2.31 -15.06
CA ALA A 123 8.19 -2.95 -16.27
C ALA A 123 8.27 -2.05 -17.50
N ARG A 124 8.00 -0.75 -17.36
CA ARG A 124 8.14 0.24 -18.43
C ARG A 124 9.59 0.31 -18.91
N GLN A 125 10.54 0.39 -17.98
CA GLN A 125 11.97 0.44 -18.32
C GLN A 125 12.39 -0.82 -19.07
N HIS A 126 12.02 -2.00 -18.56
CA HIS A 126 12.27 -3.26 -19.25
C HIS A 126 11.66 -3.29 -20.66
N ALA A 127 10.44 -2.77 -20.82
CA ALA A 127 9.78 -2.76 -22.11
C ALA A 127 10.47 -1.86 -23.15
N LEU A 128 11.08 -0.76 -22.69
CA LEU A 128 11.85 0.15 -23.55
C LEU A 128 13.21 -0.44 -23.93
N ASP A 129 13.89 -1.08 -22.99
CA ASP A 129 15.25 -1.59 -23.18
C ASP A 129 15.29 -2.93 -23.94
N ARG A 130 14.31 -3.80 -23.69
CA ARG A 130 14.30 -5.15 -24.25
C ARG A 130 13.93 -5.13 -25.73
N VAL A 131 14.83 -5.61 -26.57
CA VAL A 131 14.58 -5.82 -28.02
C VAL A 131 14.24 -7.28 -28.29
N GLN A 132 13.11 -7.53 -28.96
CA GLN A 132 12.70 -8.83 -29.48
C GLN A 132 12.02 -8.65 -30.84
N PHE A 133 12.16 -9.63 -31.72
CA PHE A 133 11.62 -9.56 -33.09
C PHE A 133 12.03 -8.26 -33.82
N GLY A 134 13.29 -7.86 -33.65
CA GLY A 134 13.90 -6.73 -34.35
C GLY A 134 13.52 -5.33 -33.84
N ARG A 135 12.78 -5.19 -32.73
CA ARG A 135 12.40 -3.88 -32.17
C ARG A 135 12.17 -3.92 -30.64
N PRO A 136 12.17 -2.76 -29.94
CA PRO A 136 11.82 -2.70 -28.52
C PRO A 136 10.43 -3.31 -28.25
N ILE A 137 10.27 -4.04 -27.15
CA ILE A 137 8.98 -4.70 -26.86
C ILE A 137 7.86 -3.69 -26.53
N ALA A 138 8.20 -2.47 -26.13
CA ALA A 138 7.24 -1.36 -25.98
C ALA A 138 6.50 -1.01 -27.30
N SER A 139 7.02 -1.43 -28.46
CA SER A 139 6.35 -1.24 -29.76
C SER A 139 5.18 -2.21 -29.99
N PHE A 140 5.02 -3.27 -29.20
CA PHE A 140 3.90 -4.19 -29.31
C PHE A 140 2.67 -3.68 -28.55
N GLN A 141 1.51 -3.70 -29.20
CA GLN A 141 0.26 -3.21 -28.62
C GLN A 141 -0.12 -3.95 -27.33
N ALA A 142 0.08 -5.27 -27.27
CA ALA A 142 -0.20 -6.06 -26.09
C ALA A 142 0.59 -5.60 -24.84
N ILE A 143 1.84 -5.15 -25.02
CA ILE A 143 2.66 -4.60 -23.93
C ILE A 143 2.15 -3.21 -23.55
N ARG A 144 1.90 -2.33 -24.53
CA ARG A 144 1.37 -0.99 -24.25
C ARG A 144 0.03 -1.01 -23.53
N HIS A 145 -0.91 -1.85 -23.97
CA HIS A 145 -2.22 -1.97 -23.34
C HIS A 145 -2.08 -2.42 -21.88
N ARG A 146 -1.27 -3.44 -21.58
CA ARG A 146 -1.05 -3.90 -20.20
C ARG A 146 -0.48 -2.80 -19.30
N LEU A 147 0.50 -2.03 -19.78
CA LEU A 147 1.08 -0.92 -19.03
C LEU A 147 0.08 0.23 -18.86
N ALA A 148 -0.70 0.54 -19.90
CA ALA A 148 -1.74 1.56 -19.85
C ALA A 148 -2.88 1.19 -18.89
N GLU A 149 -3.38 -0.04 -18.91
CA GLU A 149 -4.39 -0.55 -17.97
C GLU A 149 -3.88 -0.50 -16.53
N THR A 150 -2.59 -0.80 -16.33
CA THR A 150 -1.95 -0.68 -15.01
C THR A 150 -1.95 0.77 -14.54
N LEU A 151 -1.57 1.71 -15.40
CA LEU A 151 -1.59 3.13 -15.07
C LEU A 151 -3.00 3.62 -14.76
N VAL A 152 -4.00 3.24 -15.58
CA VAL A 152 -5.41 3.60 -15.34
C VAL A 152 -5.89 3.09 -13.97
N ALA A 153 -5.51 1.88 -13.57
CA ALA A 153 -5.87 1.35 -12.25
C ALA A 153 -5.21 2.15 -11.11
N ILE A 154 -3.95 2.58 -11.28
CA ILE A 154 -3.22 3.42 -10.31
C ILE A 154 -3.89 4.79 -10.18
N GLU A 155 -4.11 5.50 -11.29
CA GLU A 155 -4.72 6.84 -11.31
C GLU A 155 -6.16 6.81 -10.75
N GLY A 156 -6.92 5.77 -11.09
CA GLY A 156 -8.28 5.60 -10.56
C GLY A 156 -8.29 5.39 -9.04
N ALA A 157 -7.35 4.60 -8.50
CA ALA A 157 -7.22 4.41 -7.06
C ALA A 157 -6.69 5.67 -6.35
N GLU A 158 -5.79 6.42 -6.98
CA GLU A 158 -5.30 7.71 -6.47
C GLU A 158 -6.41 8.74 -6.33
N ALA A 159 -7.27 8.86 -7.34
CA ALA A 159 -8.44 9.74 -7.24
C ALA A 159 -9.31 9.40 -6.02
N THR A 160 -9.53 8.11 -5.73
CA THR A 160 -10.32 7.71 -4.54
C THR A 160 -9.62 8.05 -3.22
N LEU A 161 -8.28 8.00 -3.17
CA LEU A 161 -7.50 8.33 -1.96
C LEU A 161 -7.39 9.82 -1.71
N GLN A 162 -7.41 10.62 -2.79
CA GLN A 162 -7.45 12.09 -2.73
C GLN A 162 -8.81 12.58 -2.21
N SER A 163 -9.92 11.94 -2.62
CA SER A 163 -11.25 12.29 -2.12
C SER A 163 -11.49 11.85 -0.68
N ALA A 164 -11.01 10.65 -0.30
CA ALA A 164 -11.31 10.06 1.01
C ALA A 164 -10.71 10.86 2.18
N GLN A 165 -11.59 11.33 3.07
CA GLN A 165 -11.21 11.97 4.33
C GLN A 165 -11.11 10.95 5.47
N GLU A 166 -10.20 11.17 6.43
CA GLU A 166 -9.99 10.22 7.54
C GLU A 166 -11.18 10.11 8.51
N THR A 167 -12.12 11.06 8.46
CA THR A 167 -13.39 11.01 9.20
C THR A 167 -14.45 10.13 8.51
N GLU A 168 -14.20 9.65 7.30
CA GLU A 168 -15.15 8.92 6.47
C GLU A 168 -14.73 7.46 6.30
N ASP A 169 -15.22 6.61 7.21
CA ASP A 169 -14.85 5.18 7.25
C ASP A 169 -15.10 4.46 5.91
N LEU A 170 -16.25 4.70 5.27
CA LEU A 170 -16.61 4.06 4.01
C LEU A 170 -15.73 4.52 2.85
N ALA A 171 -15.41 5.82 2.77
CA ALA A 171 -14.54 6.37 1.73
C ALA A 171 -13.12 5.82 1.86
N CYS A 172 -12.54 5.83 3.06
CA CYS A 172 -11.20 5.26 3.32
C CYS A 172 -11.15 3.75 3.05
N LEU A 173 -12.23 3.03 3.37
CA LEU A 173 -12.37 1.59 3.07
C LEU A 173 -12.39 1.33 1.56
N LEU A 174 -13.19 2.07 0.80
CA LEU A 174 -13.27 1.96 -0.66
C LEU A 174 -11.95 2.35 -1.33
N ALA A 175 -11.31 3.42 -0.86
CA ALA A 175 -10.03 3.88 -1.38
C ALA A 175 -8.91 2.85 -1.16
N LYS A 176 -8.85 2.23 0.03
CA LYS A 176 -7.93 1.11 0.29
C LYS A 176 -8.23 -0.10 -0.58
N ALA A 177 -9.51 -0.42 -0.80
CA ALA A 177 -9.89 -1.51 -1.70
C ALA A 177 -9.48 -1.24 -3.16
N ALA A 178 -9.61 -0.01 -3.65
CA ALA A 178 -9.17 0.40 -4.97
C ALA A 178 -7.64 0.33 -5.11
N ALA A 179 -6.90 0.82 -4.10
CA ALA A 179 -5.43 0.77 -4.09
C ALA A 179 -4.89 -0.66 -4.06
N GLY A 180 -5.50 -1.56 -3.27
CA GLY A 180 -5.16 -2.98 -3.29
C GLY A 180 -5.43 -3.64 -4.64
N HIS A 181 -6.54 -3.29 -5.30
CA HIS A 181 -6.86 -3.79 -6.63
C HIS A 181 -5.83 -3.32 -7.67
N ALA A 182 -5.47 -2.03 -7.64
CA ALA A 182 -4.43 -1.45 -8.48
C ALA A 182 -3.08 -2.15 -8.28
N ALA A 183 -2.69 -2.40 -7.02
CA ALA A 183 -1.44 -3.08 -6.71
C ALA A 183 -1.40 -4.54 -7.20
N LEU A 184 -2.50 -5.28 -7.05
CA LEU A 184 -2.60 -6.64 -7.59
C LEU A 184 -2.59 -6.66 -9.13
N THR A 185 -3.20 -5.66 -9.77
CA THR A 185 -3.16 -5.50 -11.23
C THR A 185 -1.75 -5.16 -11.71
N ALA A 186 -1.07 -4.21 -11.06
CA ALA A 186 0.31 -3.87 -11.33
C ALA A 186 1.23 -5.08 -11.16
N ALA A 187 1.10 -5.85 -10.06
CA ALA A 187 1.87 -7.06 -9.85
C ALA A 187 1.72 -8.06 -11.00
N ARG A 188 0.48 -8.36 -11.43
CA ARG A 188 0.24 -9.31 -12.54
C ARG A 188 0.75 -8.80 -13.88
N HIS A 189 0.46 -7.55 -14.22
CA HIS A 189 0.80 -6.98 -15.53
C HIS A 189 2.32 -6.76 -15.66
N CYS A 190 2.94 -6.20 -14.62
CA CYS A 190 4.38 -5.93 -14.62
C CYS A 190 5.18 -7.24 -14.62
N GLN A 191 4.76 -8.25 -13.85
CA GLN A 191 5.35 -9.60 -13.92
C GLN A 191 5.30 -10.15 -15.35
N GLN A 192 4.16 -10.03 -16.03
CA GLN A 192 4.04 -10.54 -17.39
C GLN A 192 4.96 -9.80 -18.38
N VAL A 193 5.12 -8.48 -18.24
CA VAL A 193 6.00 -7.67 -19.09
C VAL A 193 7.48 -8.01 -18.85
N LEU A 194 7.87 -8.20 -17.58
CA LEU A 194 9.22 -8.60 -17.18
C LEU A 194 9.52 -10.08 -17.47
N ALA A 195 8.48 -10.91 -17.60
CA ALA A 195 8.59 -12.34 -17.90
C ALA A 195 9.62 -13.04 -17.00
N GLY A 196 10.55 -13.79 -17.58
CA GLY A 196 11.54 -14.60 -16.85
C GLY A 196 12.41 -13.78 -15.89
N ILE A 197 12.85 -12.57 -16.27
CA ILE A 197 13.72 -11.76 -15.38
C ILE A 197 12.97 -11.32 -14.12
N GLY A 198 11.65 -11.12 -14.20
CA GLY A 198 10.83 -10.76 -13.04
C GLY A 198 10.71 -11.86 -11.99
N PHE A 199 11.05 -13.11 -12.32
CA PHE A 199 11.05 -14.23 -11.38
C PHE A 199 12.37 -14.43 -10.65
N THR A 200 13.44 -13.76 -11.08
CA THR A 200 14.77 -13.98 -10.51
C THR A 200 14.97 -13.15 -9.24
N ALA A 201 15.86 -13.61 -8.37
CA ALA A 201 16.15 -12.94 -7.10
C ALA A 201 16.91 -11.62 -7.29
N GLU A 202 17.58 -11.43 -8.42
CA GLU A 202 18.34 -10.24 -8.76
C GLU A 202 17.44 -9.07 -9.19
N HIS A 203 16.21 -9.34 -9.63
CA HIS A 203 15.30 -8.32 -10.11
C HIS A 203 14.39 -7.79 -9.00
N ALA A 204 14.35 -6.46 -8.81
CA ALA A 204 13.65 -5.83 -7.69
C ALA A 204 12.12 -6.02 -7.66
N LEU A 205 11.50 -6.42 -8.78
CA LEU A 205 10.03 -6.59 -8.89
C LEU A 205 9.46 -7.43 -7.75
N HIS A 206 10.09 -8.57 -7.44
CA HIS A 206 9.53 -9.52 -6.48
C HIS A 206 9.43 -8.93 -5.06
N HIS A 207 10.29 -7.98 -4.69
CA HIS A 207 10.17 -7.27 -3.41
C HIS A 207 8.90 -6.42 -3.37
N HIS A 208 8.60 -5.67 -4.43
CA HIS A 208 7.37 -4.87 -4.49
C HIS A 208 6.11 -5.74 -4.56
N VAL A 209 6.14 -6.87 -5.29
CA VAL A 209 5.01 -7.80 -5.36
C VAL A 209 4.70 -8.40 -3.99
N LYS A 210 5.71 -8.91 -3.28
CA LYS A 210 5.50 -9.48 -1.94
C LYS A 210 5.04 -8.41 -0.95
N ARG A 211 5.62 -7.20 -1.01
CA ARG A 211 5.18 -6.07 -0.21
C ARG A 211 3.72 -5.72 -0.45
N ALA A 212 3.31 -5.63 -1.71
CA ALA A 212 1.92 -5.35 -2.07
C ALA A 212 0.95 -6.38 -1.48
N LEU A 213 1.31 -7.66 -1.48
CA LEU A 213 0.46 -8.72 -0.88
C LEU A 213 0.32 -8.57 0.64
N VAL A 214 1.40 -8.21 1.34
CA VAL A 214 1.36 -7.99 2.79
C VAL A 214 0.56 -6.73 3.13
N LEU A 215 0.79 -5.63 2.43
CA LEU A 215 0.07 -4.36 2.64
C LEU A 215 -1.41 -4.43 2.23
N ASP A 216 -1.74 -5.20 1.20
CA ASP A 216 -3.14 -5.47 0.85
C ASP A 216 -3.83 -6.20 2.01
N GLY A 217 -3.20 -7.21 2.61
CA GLY A 217 -3.76 -7.93 3.75
C GLY A 217 -3.96 -7.09 5.02
N LEU A 218 -3.14 -6.07 5.24
CA LEU A 218 -3.19 -5.24 6.45
C LEU A 218 -4.40 -4.28 6.43
N LEU A 219 -5.15 -4.26 7.53
CA LEU A 219 -6.41 -3.52 7.71
C LEU A 219 -7.54 -3.92 6.74
N GLY A 220 -7.47 -5.16 6.26
CA GLY A 220 -8.40 -5.78 5.31
C GLY A 220 -7.92 -5.69 3.86
N ASN A 221 -8.09 -6.78 3.12
CA ASN A 221 -7.73 -6.86 1.70
C ASN A 221 -8.83 -6.34 0.78
N THR A 222 -8.46 -6.02 -0.46
CA THR A 222 -9.39 -5.59 -1.51
C THR A 222 -10.71 -6.36 -1.53
N ARG A 223 -10.67 -7.71 -1.47
CA ARG A 223 -11.89 -8.53 -1.61
C ARG A 223 -12.79 -8.42 -0.38
N GLU A 224 -12.21 -8.46 0.81
CA GLU A 224 -12.92 -8.31 2.08
C GLU A 224 -13.53 -6.92 2.20
N LEU A 225 -12.74 -5.87 1.90
CA LEU A 225 -13.20 -4.49 1.96
C LEU A 225 -14.31 -4.22 0.92
N THR A 226 -14.18 -4.67 -0.32
CA THR A 226 -15.27 -4.52 -1.31
C THR A 226 -16.56 -5.23 -0.86
N ARG A 227 -16.44 -6.42 -0.24
CA ARG A 227 -17.60 -7.12 0.32
C ARG A 227 -18.22 -6.34 1.49
N GLU A 228 -17.40 -5.83 2.39
CA GLU A 228 -17.82 -5.03 3.53
C GLU A 228 -18.54 -3.74 3.07
N ALA A 229 -17.98 -3.01 2.10
CA ALA A 229 -18.64 -1.86 1.48
C ALA A 229 -20.02 -2.24 0.94
N GLY A 230 -20.11 -3.33 0.17
CA GLY A 230 -21.38 -3.80 -0.37
C GLY A 230 -22.41 -4.14 0.71
N LYS A 231 -21.97 -4.72 1.84
CA LYS A 231 -22.83 -4.94 3.01
C LYS A 231 -23.31 -3.62 3.60
N THR A 232 -22.40 -2.68 3.87
CA THR A 232 -22.73 -1.36 4.43
C THR A 232 -23.73 -0.60 3.55
N LEU A 233 -23.54 -0.61 2.23
CA LEU A 233 -24.48 0.03 1.29
C LEU A 233 -25.87 -0.60 1.30
N ARG A 234 -25.94 -1.94 1.41
CA ARG A 234 -27.21 -2.65 1.53
C ARG A 234 -27.91 -2.36 2.86
N ASP A 235 -27.18 -2.36 3.95
CA ASP A 235 -27.70 -2.10 5.29
C ASP A 235 -28.21 -0.65 5.41
N ASN A 236 -27.52 0.30 4.77
CA ASN A 236 -27.93 1.71 4.72
C ASN A 236 -29.08 1.99 3.75
N GLY A 237 -29.37 1.07 2.81
CA GLY A 237 -30.42 1.23 1.80
C GLY A 237 -30.16 2.34 0.75
N PHE A 238 -28.97 2.94 0.73
CA PHE A 238 -28.59 4.01 -0.18
C PHE A 238 -27.11 3.93 -0.54
N ALA A 239 -26.81 4.18 -1.82
CA ALA A 239 -25.46 4.36 -2.32
C ALA A 239 -25.15 5.86 -2.46
N PRO A 240 -24.15 6.41 -1.75
CA PRO A 240 -23.73 7.80 -1.92
C PRO A 240 -23.33 8.04 -3.36
N ARG A 241 -23.62 9.25 -3.88
CA ARG A 241 -23.17 9.61 -5.22
C ARG A 241 -21.65 9.74 -5.21
N LEU A 242 -21.01 9.38 -6.31
CA LEU A 242 -19.54 9.51 -6.49
C LEU A 242 -18.99 10.92 -6.22
N VAL A 243 -19.82 11.96 -6.34
CA VAL A 243 -19.46 13.38 -6.06
C VAL A 243 -19.66 13.77 -4.58
N GLN A 244 -20.15 12.85 -3.76
CA GLN A 244 -20.43 13.02 -2.32
C GLN A 244 -19.57 12.08 -1.45
N LEU A 245 -18.54 11.49 -2.07
CA LEU A 245 -17.42 10.75 -1.49
C LEU A 245 -16.14 11.52 -1.78
#